data_AF-A0A7Y5R0Q2-F1
#
_entry.id   AF-A0A7Y5R0Q2-F1
#
_cell.length_a   1.000
_cell.length_b   1.000
_cell.length_c   1.000
_cell.angle_alpha   90.00
_cell.angle_beta   90.00
_cell.angle_gamma   90.00
#
_symmetry.space_group_name_H-M   'P 1'
#
loop_
_entity.id
_entity.type
_entity.pdbx_description
1 polymer ?
#
loop_
_entity_poly.entity_id
_entity_poly.type
_entity_poly.pdbx_seq_one_letter_code
_entity_poly.pdbx_strand_id
1 'polypeptide(L)' 'EGALDAGALDAIARASGATHPPRAGDGGWELHVSAPHQAIPLLLEELRSRDAKVSELRTHSPTLEDVFVTLTGRALRDA' A
#
# COMPACT_ATOMS: atom_id res chain seq x y z
N GLU A 1 5.89 -15.81 11.73
CA GLU A 1 6.49 -16.13 10.42
C GLU A 1 5.36 -16.34 9.43
N GLY A 2 5.33 -15.64 8.30
CA GLY A 2 4.18 -15.63 7.39
C GLY A 2 3.63 -14.24 7.04
N ALA A 3 4.45 -13.19 7.18
CA ALA A 3 4.12 -11.87 6.66
C ALA A 3 4.48 -11.81 5.18
N LEU A 4 3.65 -11.18 4.35
CA LEU A 4 3.95 -10.88 2.95
C LEU A 4 5.39 -10.38 2.79
N ASP A 5 6.22 -11.13 2.05
CA ASP A 5 7.59 -10.74 1.77
C ASP A 5 7.65 -9.62 0.73
N ALA A 6 8.76 -8.90 0.68
CA ALA A 6 8.99 -7.81 -0.27
C ALA A 6 8.70 -8.21 -1.73
N GLY A 7 9.03 -9.45 -2.13
CA GLY A 7 8.77 -9.94 -3.48
C GLY A 7 7.29 -10.14 -3.81
N ALA A 8 6.48 -10.55 -2.83
CA ALA A 8 5.04 -10.68 -3.00
C ALA A 8 4.38 -9.31 -3.16
N LEU A 9 4.79 -8.36 -2.33
CA LEU A 9 4.34 -6.98 -2.39
C LEU A 9 4.76 -6.29 -3.70
N ASP A 10 5.95 -6.59 -4.23
CA ASP A 10 6.40 -6.09 -5.53
C ASP A 10 5.52 -6.64 -6.67
N ALA A 11 5.17 -7.91 -6.63
CA ALA A 11 4.26 -8.51 -7.62
C ALA A 11 2.87 -7.86 -7.58
N ILE A 12 2.30 -7.67 -6.38
CA ILE A 12 1.02 -6.99 -6.18
C ILE A 12 1.09 -5.54 -6.64
N ALA A 13 2.19 -4.84 -6.32
CA ALA A 13 2.45 -3.47 -6.78
C ALA A 13 2.38 -3.37 -8.31
N ARG A 14 3.08 -4.25 -9.02
CA ARG A 14 3.08 -4.24 -10.49
C ARG A 14 1.70 -4.55 -11.08
N ALA A 15 0.99 -5.49 -10.49
CA ALA A 15 -0.34 -5.89 -10.95
C ALA A 15 -1.42 -4.81 -10.75
N SER A 16 -1.24 -3.94 -9.75
CA SER A 16 -2.24 -2.92 -9.37
C SER A 16 -1.87 -1.48 -9.76
N GLY A 17 -0.81 -1.31 -10.55
CA GLY A 17 -0.35 0.02 -10.99
C GLY A 17 0.22 0.86 -9.86
N ALA A 18 1.11 0.26 -9.05
CA ALA A 18 1.79 0.96 -7.99
C ALA A 18 2.61 2.13 -8.50
N THR A 19 2.49 3.25 -7.79
CA THR A 19 3.21 4.48 -8.10
C THR A 19 4.57 4.51 -7.42
N HIS A 20 4.72 3.79 -6.29
CA HIS A 20 5.96 3.68 -5.53
C HIS A 20 6.25 2.22 -5.15
N PRO A 21 7.55 1.86 -4.96
CA PRO A 21 7.92 0.55 -4.46
C PRO A 21 7.40 0.33 -3.03
N PRO A 22 7.07 -0.92 -2.64
CA PRO A 22 6.64 -1.24 -1.28
C PRO A 22 7.71 -0.84 -0.27
N ARG A 23 7.28 -0.21 0.83
CA ARG A 23 8.17 0.21 1.91
C ARG A 23 7.85 -0.55 3.19
N ALA A 24 8.89 -1.01 3.88
CA ALA A 24 8.75 -1.53 5.23
C ALA A 24 8.59 -0.36 6.21
N GLY A 25 7.60 -0.44 7.08
CA GLY A 25 7.36 0.51 8.17
C GLY A 25 7.44 -0.17 9.53
N ASP A 26 7.06 0.57 10.58
CA ASP A 26 7.09 0.05 11.96
C ASP A 26 6.00 -1.03 12.14
N GLY A 27 6.39 -2.29 11.99
CA GLY A 27 5.51 -3.45 12.17
C GLY A 27 4.67 -3.84 10.96
N GLY A 28 4.92 -3.30 9.76
CA GLY A 28 4.13 -3.61 8.58
C GLY A 28 4.74 -3.17 7.25
N TRP A 29 3.94 -3.29 6.18
CA TRP A 29 4.30 -2.86 4.83
C TRP A 29 3.33 -1.80 4.32
N GLU A 30 3.87 -0.80 3.67
CA GLU A 30 3.11 0.26 3.00
C GLU A 30 3.20 0.08 1.48
N LEU A 31 2.05 0.16 0.80
CA LEU A 31 1.93 0.03 -0.64
C LEU A 31 1.14 1.20 -1.22
N HIS A 32 1.74 1.93 -2.16
CA HIS A 32 1.08 3.03 -2.86
C HIS A 32 0.58 2.55 -4.21
N VAL A 33 -0.74 2.48 -4.36
CA VAL A 33 -1.40 1.97 -5.57
C VAL A 33 -2.34 3.00 -6.16
N SER A 34 -2.40 3.05 -7.49
CA SER A 34 -3.32 3.94 -8.20
C SER A 34 -4.75 3.35 -8.23
N ALA A 35 -4.87 2.02 -8.12
CA ALA A 35 -6.14 1.29 -8.16
C ALA A 35 -6.30 0.38 -6.92
N PRO A 36 -6.75 0.92 -5.77
CA PRO A 36 -6.90 0.13 -4.54
C PRO A 36 -7.90 -1.03 -4.68
N HIS A 37 -8.94 -0.86 -5.50
CA HIS A 37 -9.93 -1.90 -5.79
C HIS A 37 -9.37 -3.12 -6.55
N GLN A 38 -8.19 -2.99 -7.18
CA GLN A 38 -7.46 -4.11 -7.79
C GLN A 38 -6.42 -4.68 -6.82
N ALA A 39 -5.74 -3.81 -6.07
CA ALA A 39 -4.70 -4.22 -5.13
C ALA A 39 -5.23 -5.01 -3.92
N ILE A 40 -6.32 -4.56 -3.30
CA ILE A 40 -6.89 -5.15 -2.09
C ILE A 40 -7.29 -6.63 -2.31
N PRO A 41 -8.09 -7.00 -3.33
CA PRO A 41 -8.46 -8.40 -3.54
C PRO A 41 -7.24 -9.29 -3.84
N LEU A 42 -6.27 -8.80 -4.62
CA LEU A 42 -5.01 -9.53 -4.88
C LEU A 42 -4.21 -9.78 -3.59
N LEU A 43 -4.14 -8.77 -2.72
CA LEU A 43 -3.45 -8.88 -1.43
C LEU A 43 -4.14 -9.91 -0.53
N LEU A 44 -5.48 -9.89 -0.46
CA LEU A 44 -6.27 -10.85 0.33
C LEU A 44 -6.16 -12.28 -0.23
N GLU A 45 -6.08 -12.45 -1.55
CA GLU A 45 -5.90 -13.75 -2.19
C GLU A 45 -4.51 -14.32 -1.90
N GLU A 46 -3.46 -13.50 -1.99
CA GLU A 46 -2.09 -13.90 -1.61
C GLU A 46 -1.99 -14.27 -0.13
N LEU A 47 -2.63 -13.51 0.76
CA LEU A 47 -2.69 -13.82 2.18
C LEU A 47 -3.43 -15.13 2.45
N ARG A 48 -4.54 -15.37 1.75
CA ARG A 48 -5.29 -16.63 1.84
C ARG A 48 -4.48 -17.82 1.34
N SER A 49 -3.75 -17.67 0.23
CA SER A 49 -2.87 -18.71 -0.32
C SER A 49 -1.76 -19.13 0.66
N ARG A 50 -1.35 -18.20 1.53
CA ARG A 50 -0.31 -18.39 2.54
C ARG A 50 -0.84 -18.82 3.92
N ASP A 51 -2.13 -19.09 4.05
CA ASP A 51 -2.83 -19.31 5.33
C ASP A 51 -2.55 -18.20 6.39
N ALA A 52 -2.25 -16.99 5.90
CA ALA A 52 -1.86 -15.87 6.75
C ALA A 52 -3.10 -15.12 7.23
N LYS A 53 -3.18 -14.87 8.55
CA LYS A 53 -4.25 -14.05 9.14
C LYS A 53 -3.90 -12.58 9.05
N VAL A 54 -4.78 -11.79 8.45
CA VAL A 54 -4.69 -10.32 8.48
C VAL A 54 -4.97 -9.83 9.89
N SER A 55 -3.94 -9.34 10.57
CA SER A 55 -4.10 -8.72 11.89
C SER A 55 -4.69 -7.31 11.78
N GLU A 56 -4.31 -6.56 10.74
CA GLU A 56 -4.80 -5.21 10.48
C GLU A 56 -4.60 -4.85 9.00
N LEU A 57 -5.61 -4.23 8.37
CA LEU A 57 -5.53 -3.69 7.01
C LEU A 57 -6.07 -2.26 7.02
N ARG A 58 -5.20 -1.29 6.74
CA ARG A 58 -5.57 0.13 6.64
C ARG A 58 -5.45 0.58 5.20
N THR A 59 -6.58 0.97 4.60
CA THR A 59 -6.60 1.60 3.28
C THR A 59 -6.69 3.10 3.49
N HIS A 60 -5.60 3.83 3.22
CA HIS A 60 -5.61 5.28 3.23
C HIS A 60 -5.71 5.79 1.80
N SER A 61 -6.81 6.47 1.46
CA SER A 61 -6.88 7.27 0.23
C SER A 61 -6.21 8.60 0.53
N PRO A 62 -5.07 8.95 -0.11
CA PRO A 62 -4.40 10.21 0.15
C PRO A 62 -5.35 11.36 -0.16
N THR A 63 -5.47 12.30 0.77
CA THR A 63 -6.20 13.53 0.52
C THR A 63 -5.42 14.39 -0.49
N LEU A 64 -6.07 15.41 -1.07
CA LEU A 64 -5.40 16.35 -1.98
C LEU A 64 -4.19 17.03 -1.30
N GLU A 65 -4.26 17.22 0.02
CA GLU A 65 -3.18 17.75 0.84
C GLU A 65 -1.99 16.77 0.92
N ASP A 66 -2.22 15.47 1.10
CA ASP A 66 -1.17 14.45 1.09
C ASP A 66 -0.47 14.36 -0.28
N VAL A 67 -1.23 14.45 -1.39
CA VAL A 67 -0.68 14.48 -2.75
C VAL A 67 0.14 15.74 -2.98
N PHE A 68 -0.37 16.89 -2.52
CA PHE A 68 0.31 18.18 -2.63
C PHE A 68 1.62 18.17 -1.85
N VAL A 69 1.64 17.66 -0.61
CA VAL A 69 2.86 17.52 0.21
C VAL A 69 3.85 16.56 -0.44
N THR A 70 3.38 15.43 -0.96
CA THR A 70 4.23 14.43 -1.60
C THR A 70 4.86 14.96 -2.89
N LEU A 71 4.15 15.77 -3.68
CA LEU A 71 4.65 16.33 -4.94
C LEU A 71 5.45 17.63 -4.78
N THR A 72 5.17 18.43 -3.75
CA THR A 72 5.77 19.77 -3.61
C THR A 72 6.70 19.93 -2.40
N GLY A 73 6.71 18.96 -1.49
CA GLY A 73 7.47 19.02 -0.23
C GLY A 73 6.98 20.12 0.73
N ARG A 74 5.77 20.66 0.51
CA ARG A 74 5.21 21.77 1.31
C ARG A 74 3.79 21.42 1.74
N ALA A 75 3.45 21.74 2.99
CA ALA A 75 2.07 21.65 3.49
C ALA A 75 1.16 22.61 2.71
N LEU A 76 -0.04 22.15 2.35
CA LEU A 76 -1.10 23.03 1.87
C LEU A 76 -1.51 23.88 3.07
N ARG A 77 -1.21 25.18 3.03
CA ARG A 77 -1.54 26.07 4.15
C ARG A 77 -2.97 26.58 3.94
N ASP A 78 -3.82 26.32 4.91
CA ASP A 78 -5.21 26.78 5.01
C ASP A 78 -5.27 28.31 4.87
N ALA A 79 -6.20 28.79 4.03
CA ALA A 79 -6.56 30.19 3.86
C ALA A 79 -8.08 30.32 3.97
#